data_AF-A0A3D1N6D7-F1
#
_entry.id   AF-A0A3D1N6D7-F1
#
_cell.length_a   1.000
_cell.length_b   1.000
_cell.length_c   1.000
_cell.angle_alpha   90.00
_cell.angle_beta   90.00
_cell.angle_gamma   90.00
#
_symmetry.space_group_name_H-M   'P 1'
#
loop_
_entity.id
_entity.type
_entity.pdbx_description
1 polymer ?
#
loop_
_entity_poly.entity_id
_entity_poly.type
_entity_poly.pdbx_seq_one_letter_code
_entity_poly.pdbx_strand_id
1 'polypeptide(L)'
;MDSFQYKPPKNTPVTDEELLEDLKVVASKTGKLELSQRMYCENGGKYNPSTMFSHFGTWSSALAKAGLLPANICNFSDEELFENILNIWRHKGEQPVRSDLTSPPSAISQSPYNRRFKSWSEALRCFIEYAAQADKVLPTKQVTAGVEKRVGRDPSLRLRFQVLNRDHFACVQCGASPAKDPSVDLHVDHVIPWSKGGKTEISNLRTLCQKCNLGKSNLDLHE
;
A
#
# COMPACT_ATOMS: atom_id res chain seq x y z
N MET A 1 58.00 23.75 30.27
CA MET A 1 57.92 23.96 28.81
C MET A 1 56.44 24.02 28.47
N ASP A 2 55.90 25.22 28.33
CA ASP A 2 54.50 25.39 27.95
C ASP A 2 54.32 24.84 26.54
N SER A 3 53.45 23.84 26.42
CA SER A 3 53.09 23.23 25.14
C SER A 3 52.27 24.25 24.35
N PHE A 4 52.89 24.87 23.35
CA PHE A 4 52.18 25.74 22.41
C PHE A 4 51.28 24.89 21.52
N GLN A 5 50.00 24.83 21.86
CA GLN A 5 48.99 24.19 21.02
C GLN A 5 48.58 25.14 19.90
N TYR A 6 48.73 24.68 18.65
CA TYR A 6 48.21 25.38 17.48
C TYR A 6 46.68 25.44 17.54
N LYS A 7 46.11 26.64 17.41
CA LYS A 7 44.68 26.86 17.24
C LYS A 7 44.42 27.34 15.81
N PRO A 8 43.79 26.52 14.95
CA PRO A 8 43.54 26.93 13.58
C PRO A 8 42.64 28.18 13.54
N PRO A 9 42.85 29.09 12.57
CA PRO A 9 41.99 30.25 12.38
C PRO A 9 40.55 29.83 12.07
N LYS A 10 39.57 30.66 12.47
CA LYS A 10 38.13 30.35 12.45
C LYS A 10 37.56 29.94 11.08
N ASN A 11 38.24 30.27 9.98
CA ASN A 11 37.83 29.97 8.60
C ASN A 11 38.70 28.91 7.91
N THR A 12 39.32 28.02 8.69
CA THR A 12 40.05 26.89 8.10
C THR A 12 39.06 25.98 7.36
N PRO A 13 39.37 25.56 6.12
CA PRO A 13 38.58 24.54 5.44
C PRO A 13 38.57 23.27 6.30
N VAL A 14 37.38 22.78 6.63
CA VAL A 14 37.22 21.54 7.39
C VAL A 14 37.67 20.39 6.50
N THR A 15 38.48 19.48 7.01
CA THR A 15 38.92 18.31 6.23
C THR A 15 37.89 17.18 6.31
N ASP A 16 37.93 16.27 5.34
CA ASP A 16 37.07 15.08 5.33
C ASP A 16 37.27 14.25 6.61
N GLU A 17 38.50 14.13 7.10
CA GLU A 17 38.84 13.36 8.29
C GLU A 17 38.20 13.95 9.56
N GLU A 18 38.22 15.27 9.72
CA GLU A 18 37.61 15.95 10.87
C GLU A 18 36.10 15.72 10.92
N LEU A 19 35.44 15.74 9.75
CA LEU A 19 34.02 15.50 9.62
C LEU A 19 33.65 14.05 9.97
N LEU A 20 34.43 13.08 9.47
CA LEU A 20 34.21 11.66 9.77
C LEU A 20 34.44 11.33 11.24
N GLU A 21 35.45 11.94 11.87
CA GLU A 21 35.72 11.75 13.30
C GLU A 21 34.60 12.32 14.17
N ASP A 22 34.07 13.50 13.82
CA ASP A 22 32.95 14.09 14.54
C ASP A 22 31.68 13.21 14.47
N LEU A 23 31.40 12.60 13.31
CA LEU A 23 30.31 11.63 13.18
C LEU A 23 30.50 10.42 14.12
N LYS A 24 31.71 9.88 14.23
CA LYS A 24 32.02 8.75 15.14
C LYS A 24 31.90 9.15 16.61
N VAL A 25 32.36 10.35 16.97
CA VAL A 25 32.24 10.89 18.33
C VAL A 25 30.78 11.03 18.72
N VAL A 26 29.93 11.55 17.82
CA VAL A 26 28.49 11.69 18.13
C VAL A 26 27.79 10.32 18.17
N ALA A 27 28.13 9.40 17.28
CA ALA A 27 27.60 8.03 17.31
C ALA A 27 27.94 7.31 18.63
N SER A 28 29.20 7.41 19.09
CA SER A 28 29.62 6.80 20.35
C SER A 28 28.89 7.38 21.57
N LYS A 29 28.58 8.69 21.58
CA LYS A 29 27.74 9.31 22.62
C LYS A 29 26.32 8.74 22.66
N THR A 30 25.73 8.46 21.50
CA THR A 30 24.38 7.88 21.42
C THR A 30 24.33 6.39 21.75
N GLY A 31 25.47 5.70 21.77
CA GLY A 31 25.55 4.25 21.98
C GLY A 31 24.93 3.41 20.86
N LYS A 32 24.65 4.02 19.70
CA LYS A 32 24.06 3.35 18.53
C LYS A 32 25.01 3.45 17.33
N LEU A 33 25.04 2.41 16.51
CA LEU A 33 25.74 2.42 15.21
C LEU A 33 24.98 3.22 14.14
N GLU A 34 23.72 3.56 14.42
CA GLU A 34 22.83 4.30 13.54
C GLU A 34 22.77 5.78 13.91
N LEU A 35 22.97 6.66 12.92
CA LEU A 35 22.92 8.10 13.13
C LEU A 35 21.98 8.78 12.13
N SER A 36 20.99 9.53 12.63
CA SER A 36 20.20 10.45 11.82
C SER A 36 20.77 11.88 11.91
N GLN A 37 20.48 12.73 10.92
CA GLN A 37 20.83 14.16 10.98
C GLN A 37 20.28 14.83 12.24
N ARG A 38 19.04 14.47 12.62
CA ARG A 38 18.40 14.98 13.83
C ARG A 38 19.16 14.56 15.09
N MET A 39 19.50 13.28 15.20
CA MET A 39 20.29 12.77 16.33
C MET A 39 21.66 13.44 16.38
N TYR A 40 22.30 13.68 15.24
CA TYR A 40 23.59 14.35 15.19
C TYR A 40 23.50 15.79 15.74
N CYS A 41 22.50 16.57 15.32
CA CYS A 41 22.28 17.92 15.83
C CYS A 41 21.92 17.93 17.33
N GLU A 42 21.07 17.01 17.79
CA GLU A 42 20.61 16.94 19.18
C GLU A 42 21.73 16.48 20.14
N ASN A 43 22.68 15.67 19.68
CA ASN A 43 23.76 15.12 20.51
C ASN A 43 25.08 15.92 20.39
N GLY A 44 24.99 17.18 19.95
CA GLY A 44 26.09 18.13 19.96
C GLY A 44 27.10 17.93 18.83
N GLY A 45 26.62 17.65 17.62
CA GLY A 45 27.43 17.70 16.40
C GLY A 45 28.12 19.05 16.23
N LYS A 46 29.42 19.03 15.94
CA LYS A 46 30.26 20.23 15.89
C LYS A 46 30.04 21.04 14.61
N TYR A 47 29.67 20.37 13.52
CA TYR A 47 29.54 20.97 12.19
C TYR A 47 28.08 21.00 11.74
N ASN A 48 27.76 21.85 10.75
CA ASN A 48 26.43 21.84 10.15
C ASN A 48 26.29 20.62 9.22
N PRO A 49 25.17 19.87 9.23
CA PRO A 49 24.94 18.78 8.29
C PRO A 49 25.12 19.16 6.81
N SER A 50 24.85 20.42 6.44
CA SER A 50 25.13 21.01 5.13
C SER A 50 26.59 20.83 4.70
N THR A 51 27.55 20.92 5.63
CA THR A 51 28.98 20.70 5.35
C THR A 51 29.27 19.26 4.94
N MET A 52 28.58 18.28 5.54
CA MET A 52 28.72 16.87 5.17
C MET A 52 28.25 16.60 3.74
N PHE A 53 27.19 17.27 3.29
CA PHE A 53 26.70 17.15 1.91
C PHE A 53 27.70 17.72 0.90
N SER A 54 28.32 18.86 1.20
CA SER A 54 29.31 19.47 0.30
C SER A 54 30.56 18.58 0.08
N HIS A 55 30.99 17.84 1.11
CA HIS A 55 32.16 16.97 1.02
C HIS A 55 31.85 15.56 0.51
N PHE A 56 30.73 14.98 0.94
CA PHE A 56 30.42 13.55 0.69
C PHE A 56 29.22 13.31 -0.21
N GLY A 57 28.56 14.36 -0.67
CA GLY A 57 27.38 14.34 -1.53
C GLY A 57 26.09 14.04 -0.76
N THR A 58 26.00 12.90 -0.06
CA THR A 58 24.83 12.50 0.74
C THR A 58 25.19 12.17 2.17
N TRP A 59 24.24 12.37 3.09
CA TRP A 59 24.40 12.01 4.50
C TRP A 59 24.75 10.52 4.68
N SER A 60 24.07 9.64 3.95
CA SER A 60 24.34 8.20 4.01
C SER A 60 25.75 7.83 3.51
N SER A 61 26.27 8.55 2.50
CA SER A 61 27.65 8.38 2.02
C SER A 61 28.67 8.79 3.10
N ALA A 62 28.42 9.90 3.79
CA ALA A 62 29.25 10.34 4.91
C ALA A 62 29.29 9.29 6.04
N LEU A 63 28.13 8.73 6.40
CA LEU A 63 28.04 7.66 7.40
C LEU A 63 28.75 6.38 6.95
N ALA A 64 28.58 5.96 5.70
CA ALA A 64 29.25 4.79 5.16
C ALA A 64 30.78 4.93 5.23
N LYS A 65 31.33 6.10 4.88
CA LYS A 65 32.77 6.41 5.03
C LYS A 65 33.22 6.44 6.50
N ALA A 66 32.33 6.82 7.42
CA ALA A 66 32.60 6.81 8.86
C ALA A 66 32.45 5.41 9.48
N GLY A 67 31.98 4.40 8.73
CA GLY A 67 31.66 3.07 9.25
C GLY A 67 30.37 2.99 10.06
N LEU A 68 29.46 3.95 9.86
CA LEU A 68 28.17 4.07 10.54
C LEU A 68 27.01 3.72 9.60
N LEU A 69 25.86 3.38 10.18
CA LEU A 69 24.65 3.06 9.44
C LEU A 69 23.68 4.26 9.42
N PRO A 70 23.00 4.54 8.30
CA PRO A 70 21.95 5.55 8.27
C PRO A 70 20.73 5.06 9.05
N ALA A 71 20.27 5.87 10.01
CA ALA A 71 19.06 5.55 10.79
C ALA A 71 17.77 5.51 9.93
N ASN A 72 17.80 6.13 8.74
CA ASN A 72 16.72 6.07 7.77
C ASN A 72 17.30 5.77 6.38
N ILE A 73 17.21 4.51 5.95
CA ILE A 73 17.50 4.15 4.55
C ILE A 73 16.33 4.63 3.70
N CYS A 74 16.57 5.63 2.85
CA CYS A 74 15.55 6.23 1.99
C CYS A 74 15.77 5.92 0.50
N ASN A 75 16.90 5.30 0.15
CA ASN A 75 17.29 4.98 -1.21
C ASN A 75 17.53 3.47 -1.33
N PHE A 76 16.43 2.72 -1.41
CA PHE A 76 16.47 1.28 -1.62
C PHE A 76 16.77 0.96 -3.08
N SER A 77 17.59 -0.05 -3.34
CA SER A 77 17.80 -0.58 -4.69
C SER A 77 16.56 -1.33 -5.18
N ASP A 78 16.48 -1.58 -6.49
CA ASP A 78 15.39 -2.37 -7.06
C ASP A 78 15.37 -3.78 -6.46
N GLU A 79 16.54 -4.37 -6.25
CA GLU A 79 16.71 -5.69 -5.63
C GLU A 79 16.21 -5.72 -4.19
N GLU A 80 16.53 -4.73 -3.36
CA GLU A 80 16.06 -4.65 -1.98
C GLU A 80 14.53 -4.52 -1.90
N LEU A 81 13.96 -3.71 -2.80
CA LEU A 81 12.51 -3.56 -2.91
C LEU A 81 11.85 -4.88 -3.33
N PHE A 82 12.44 -5.59 -4.29
CA PHE A 82 11.94 -6.88 -4.77
C PHE A 82 12.10 -8.01 -3.77
N GLU A 83 13.19 -8.05 -2.98
CA GLU A 83 13.34 -9.02 -1.90
C GLU A 83 12.31 -8.82 -0.80
N ASN A 84 11.97 -7.57 -0.44
CA ASN A 84 10.87 -7.32 0.48
C ASN A 84 9.52 -7.82 -0.07
N ILE A 85 9.24 -7.65 -1.37
CA ILE A 85 8.04 -8.23 -2.01
C ILE A 85 8.08 -9.77 -1.92
N LEU A 86 9.21 -10.40 -2.23
CA LEU A 86 9.38 -11.84 -2.19
C LEU A 86 9.18 -12.40 -0.77
N ASN A 87 9.68 -11.71 0.25
CA ASN A 87 9.51 -12.10 1.65
C ASN A 87 8.04 -12.07 2.08
N ILE A 88 7.32 -11.02 1.72
CA ILE A 88 5.87 -10.94 1.99
C ILE A 88 5.15 -12.06 1.24
N TRP A 89 5.50 -12.30 -0.03
CA TRP A 89 4.88 -13.35 -0.84
C TRP A 89 5.11 -14.74 -0.26
N ARG A 90 6.33 -15.06 0.18
CA ARG A 90 6.67 -16.34 0.82
C ARG A 90 5.89 -16.56 2.10
N HIS A 91 5.75 -15.52 2.92
CA HIS A 91 5.01 -15.61 4.18
C HIS A 91 3.49 -15.74 3.94
N LYS A 92 2.94 -15.00 2.98
CA LYS A 92 1.51 -14.95 2.71
C LYS A 92 1.02 -16.12 1.85
N GLY A 93 1.88 -16.68 1.00
CA GLY A 93 1.52 -17.73 0.03
C GLY A 93 0.65 -17.23 -1.14
N GLU A 94 0.46 -15.92 -1.27
CA GLU A 94 -0.28 -15.28 -2.36
C GLU A 94 0.27 -13.88 -2.65
N GLN A 95 -0.18 -13.31 -3.78
CA GLN A 95 0.25 -11.99 -4.21
C GLN A 95 0.03 -10.93 -3.10
N PRO A 96 1.11 -10.22 -2.69
CA PRO A 96 1.01 -9.14 -1.73
C PRO A 96 0.12 -8.00 -2.23
N VAL A 97 -0.75 -7.49 -1.36
CA VAL A 97 -1.55 -6.29 -1.57
C VAL A 97 -0.96 -5.11 -0.78
N ARG A 98 -1.40 -3.89 -1.08
CA ARG A 98 -0.87 -2.66 -0.45
C ARG A 98 -0.92 -2.71 1.07
N SER A 99 -1.97 -3.29 1.66
CA SER A 99 -2.10 -3.39 3.12
C SER A 99 -1.02 -4.26 3.76
N ASP A 100 -0.47 -5.24 3.03
CA ASP A 100 0.55 -6.15 3.57
C ASP A 100 1.88 -5.44 3.87
N LEU A 101 2.12 -4.26 3.27
CA LEU A 101 3.29 -3.43 3.57
C LEU A 101 3.23 -2.75 4.95
N THR A 102 2.06 -2.77 5.59
CA THR A 102 1.85 -2.11 6.90
C THR A 102 2.03 -3.06 8.08
N SER A 103 2.25 -4.35 7.83
CA SER A 103 2.39 -5.37 8.87
C SER A 103 3.60 -6.26 8.59
N PRO A 104 4.17 -6.91 9.62
CA PRO A 104 5.20 -7.92 9.43
C PRO A 104 4.72 -9.01 8.44
N PRO A 105 5.58 -9.49 7.52
CA PRO A 105 7.04 -9.37 7.51
C PRO A 105 7.61 -8.19 6.72
N SER A 106 6.78 -7.23 6.27
CA SER A 106 7.29 -6.10 5.47
C SER A 106 8.23 -5.22 6.30
N ALA A 107 9.46 -5.03 5.83
CA ALA A 107 10.44 -4.08 6.39
C ALA A 107 10.37 -2.72 5.70
N ILE A 108 9.79 -2.65 4.50
CA ILE A 108 9.75 -1.46 3.66
C ILE A 108 8.31 -0.97 3.53
N SER A 109 8.10 0.33 3.77
CA SER A 109 6.79 0.97 3.59
C SER A 109 6.45 1.16 2.09
N GLN A 110 5.24 1.65 1.78
CA GLN A 110 4.84 1.89 0.39
C GLN A 110 5.66 2.99 -0.31
N SER A 111 6.09 4.02 0.41
CA SER A 111 6.65 5.23 -0.19
C SER A 111 7.88 4.99 -1.09
N PRO A 112 8.85 4.12 -0.71
CA PRO A 112 9.94 3.70 -1.59
C PRO A 112 9.49 3.13 -2.94
N TYR A 113 8.49 2.25 -2.96
CA TYR A 113 7.95 1.66 -4.19
C TYR A 113 7.32 2.70 -5.09
N ASN A 114 6.52 3.62 -4.53
CA ASN A 114 5.89 4.68 -5.33
C ASN A 114 6.92 5.64 -5.92
N ARG A 115 7.99 5.96 -5.17
CA ARG A 115 9.06 6.83 -5.67
C ARG A 115 9.83 6.17 -6.81
N ARG A 116 10.10 4.87 -6.70
CA ARG A 116 10.92 4.12 -7.67
C ARG A 116 10.13 3.70 -8.91
N PHE A 117 8.92 3.17 -8.74
CA PHE A 117 8.12 2.54 -9.79
C PHE A 117 6.82 3.29 -10.14
N LYS A 118 6.61 4.50 -9.59
CA LYS A 118 5.40 5.34 -9.72
C LYS A 118 4.19 4.81 -8.94
N SER A 119 3.97 3.50 -8.88
CA SER A 119 2.88 2.90 -8.10
C SER A 119 3.22 1.49 -7.60
N TRP A 120 2.48 1.03 -6.59
CA TRP A 120 2.59 -0.35 -6.10
C TRP A 120 2.26 -1.40 -7.18
N SER A 121 1.26 -1.14 -8.03
CA SER A 121 0.88 -2.06 -9.10
C SER A 121 1.98 -2.19 -10.16
N GLU A 122 2.64 -1.08 -10.50
CA GLU A 122 3.81 -1.10 -11.40
C GLU A 122 5.01 -1.81 -10.75
N ALA A 123 5.25 -1.59 -9.45
CA ALA A 123 6.30 -2.32 -8.73
C ALA A 123 6.11 -3.84 -8.79
N LEU A 124 4.87 -4.34 -8.67
CA LEU A 124 4.56 -5.75 -8.80
C LEU A 124 4.77 -6.28 -10.23
N ARG A 125 4.50 -5.47 -11.26
CA ARG A 125 4.78 -5.83 -12.66
C ARG A 125 6.28 -5.96 -12.90
N CYS A 126 7.06 -4.96 -12.51
CA CYS A 126 8.52 -5.00 -12.61
C CYS A 126 9.11 -6.16 -11.79
N PHE A 127 8.53 -6.48 -10.63
CA PHE A 127 8.93 -7.63 -9.83
C PHE A 127 8.72 -8.96 -10.56
N ILE A 128 7.61 -9.15 -11.26
CA ILE A 128 7.35 -10.38 -12.03
C ILE A 128 8.36 -10.51 -13.17
N GLU A 129 8.66 -9.43 -13.88
CA GLU A 129 9.68 -9.42 -14.94
C GLU A 129 11.07 -9.74 -14.37
N TYR A 130 11.43 -9.14 -13.24
CA TYR A 130 12.68 -9.42 -12.54
C TYR A 130 12.77 -10.87 -12.06
N ALA A 131 11.70 -11.41 -11.47
CA ALA A 131 11.66 -12.77 -10.97
C ALA A 131 11.74 -13.81 -12.10
N ALA A 132 11.12 -13.51 -13.25
CA ALA A 132 11.21 -14.35 -14.45
C ALA A 132 12.61 -14.39 -15.04
N GLN A 133 13.38 -13.30 -14.93
CA GLN A 133 14.78 -13.25 -15.40
C GLN A 133 15.76 -13.90 -14.42
N ALA A 134 15.44 -13.92 -13.13
CA ALA A 134 16.35 -14.37 -12.07
C ALA A 134 16.23 -15.86 -11.71
N ASP A 135 15.46 -16.67 -12.44
CA ASP A 135 15.11 -18.07 -12.09
C ASP A 135 14.66 -18.24 -10.62
N LYS A 136 14.10 -17.17 -10.03
CA LYS A 136 13.59 -17.23 -8.66
C LYS A 136 12.25 -17.96 -8.71
N VAL A 137 12.24 -19.22 -8.26
CA VAL A 137 11.01 -20.03 -8.14
C VAL A 137 10.04 -19.31 -7.20
N LEU A 138 9.09 -18.57 -7.79
CA LEU A 138 7.97 -18.01 -7.08
C LEU A 138 7.07 -19.17 -6.63
N PRO A 139 6.58 -19.16 -5.38
CA PRO A 139 5.59 -20.14 -4.95
C PRO A 139 4.34 -19.95 -5.81
N THR A 140 4.19 -20.81 -6.80
CA THR A 140 3.08 -20.81 -7.73
C THR A 140 1.88 -21.34 -6.97
N LYS A 141 0.99 -20.45 -6.55
CA LYS A 141 -0.31 -20.85 -6.00
C LYS A 141 -1.04 -21.58 -7.12
N GLN A 142 -1.25 -22.89 -6.95
CA GLN A 142 -2.19 -23.64 -7.76
C GLN A 142 -3.48 -22.83 -7.83
N VAL A 143 -3.95 -22.59 -9.05
CA VAL A 143 -5.23 -21.92 -9.31
C VAL A 143 -6.32 -22.85 -8.80
N THR A 144 -6.65 -22.78 -7.52
CA THR A 144 -7.88 -23.36 -7.01
C THR A 144 -9.01 -22.45 -7.43
N ALA A 145 -9.78 -22.93 -8.39
CA ALA A 145 -11.04 -22.36 -8.79
C ALA A 145 -11.93 -22.10 -7.56
N GLY A 146 -12.53 -20.90 -7.51
CA GLY A 146 -13.75 -20.66 -6.74
C GLY A 146 -13.59 -20.44 -5.23
N VAL A 147 -12.99 -19.32 -4.83
CA VAL A 147 -13.47 -18.67 -3.59
C VAL A 147 -14.73 -17.89 -3.99
N GLU A 148 -15.89 -18.54 -3.99
CA GLU A 148 -17.16 -17.83 -4.10
C GLU A 148 -17.24 -16.82 -2.95
N LYS A 149 -17.17 -15.53 -3.28
CA LYS A 149 -17.39 -14.47 -2.29
C LYS A 149 -18.77 -14.72 -1.68
N ARG A 150 -18.86 -14.82 -0.36
CA ARG A 150 -20.14 -14.85 0.36
C ARG A 150 -20.85 -13.51 0.11
N VAL A 151 -21.72 -13.47 -0.89
CA VAL A 151 -22.53 -12.29 -1.17
C VAL A 151 -23.67 -12.29 -0.17
N GLY A 152 -23.85 -11.20 0.58
CA GLY A 152 -24.98 -11.06 1.51
C GLY A 152 -26.33 -10.97 0.77
N ARG A 153 -27.43 -11.06 1.51
CA ARG A 153 -28.79 -10.88 0.98
C ARG A 153 -28.97 -9.50 0.33
N ASP A 154 -28.44 -8.46 0.97
CA ASP A 154 -28.65 -7.09 0.52
C ASP A 154 -27.66 -6.70 -0.58
N PRO A 155 -28.16 -6.21 -1.75
CA PRO A 155 -27.28 -5.76 -2.82
C PRO A 155 -26.53 -4.49 -2.42
N SER A 156 -25.26 -4.40 -2.82
CA SER A 156 -24.50 -3.14 -2.70
C SER A 156 -25.22 -1.99 -3.41
N LEU A 157 -24.98 -0.74 -2.98
CA LEU A 157 -25.56 0.44 -3.63
C LEU A 157 -25.29 0.49 -5.15
N ARG A 158 -24.09 0.06 -5.57
CA ARG A 158 -23.73 -0.03 -6.99
C ARG A 158 -24.58 -1.07 -7.72
N LEU A 159 -24.71 -2.27 -7.16
CA LEU A 159 -25.53 -3.32 -7.75
C LEU A 159 -27.00 -2.92 -7.81
N ARG A 160 -27.53 -2.29 -6.74
CA ARG A 160 -28.88 -1.73 -6.71
C ARG A 160 -29.11 -0.74 -7.85
N PHE A 161 -28.19 0.21 -8.05
CA PHE A 161 -28.29 1.17 -9.15
C PHE A 161 -28.22 0.49 -10.53
N GLN A 162 -27.35 -0.50 -10.71
CA GLN A 162 -27.26 -1.26 -11.96
C GLN A 162 -28.57 -1.97 -12.31
N VAL A 163 -29.23 -2.59 -11.33
CA VAL A 163 -30.54 -3.23 -11.51
C VAL A 163 -31.59 -2.20 -11.91
N LEU A 164 -31.69 -1.09 -11.17
CA LEU A 164 -32.64 -0.01 -11.47
C LEU A 164 -32.42 0.57 -12.87
N ASN A 165 -31.17 0.83 -13.26
CA ASN A 165 -30.84 1.37 -14.57
C ASN A 165 -31.15 0.38 -15.70
N ARG A 166 -30.85 -0.92 -15.52
CA ARG A 166 -31.22 -1.98 -16.46
C ARG A 166 -32.73 -2.04 -16.66
N ASP A 167 -33.48 -1.89 -15.58
CA ASP A 167 -34.95 -1.94 -15.58
C ASP A 167 -35.58 -0.57 -15.90
N HIS A 168 -34.81 0.37 -16.44
CA HIS A 168 -35.24 1.71 -16.84
C HIS A 168 -35.95 2.50 -15.73
N PHE A 169 -35.56 2.28 -14.48
CA PHE A 169 -36.17 2.88 -13.28
C PHE A 169 -37.70 2.68 -13.25
N ALA A 170 -38.15 1.50 -13.68
CA ALA A 170 -39.56 1.11 -13.69
C ALA A 170 -39.73 -0.30 -13.12
N CYS A 171 -40.92 -0.58 -12.58
CA CYS A 171 -41.31 -1.92 -12.18
C CYS A 171 -41.40 -2.82 -13.40
N VAL A 172 -40.64 -3.92 -13.42
CA VAL A 172 -40.65 -4.86 -14.56
C VAL A 172 -41.96 -5.64 -14.69
N GLN A 173 -42.77 -5.70 -13.63
CA GLN A 173 -44.04 -6.44 -13.62
C GLN A 173 -45.22 -5.61 -14.16
N CYS A 174 -45.30 -4.32 -13.80
CA CYS A 174 -46.46 -3.49 -14.11
C CYS A 174 -46.12 -2.16 -14.82
N GLY A 175 -44.83 -1.85 -15.01
CA GLY A 175 -44.38 -0.63 -15.68
C GLY A 175 -44.52 0.66 -14.85
N ALA A 176 -44.92 0.57 -13.58
CA ALA A 176 -44.98 1.74 -12.69
C ALA A 176 -43.59 2.34 -12.46
N SER A 177 -43.47 3.66 -12.52
CA SER A 177 -42.19 4.36 -12.41
C SER A 177 -42.35 5.70 -11.68
N PRO A 178 -41.39 6.09 -10.80
CA PRO A 178 -41.39 7.40 -10.15
C PRO A 178 -41.46 8.58 -11.12
N ALA A 179 -40.97 8.40 -12.36
CA ALA A 179 -41.02 9.43 -13.41
C ALA A 179 -42.44 9.74 -13.90
N LYS A 180 -43.38 8.79 -13.79
CA LYS A 180 -44.79 8.96 -14.18
C LYS A 180 -45.68 9.32 -13.00
N ASP A 181 -45.37 8.76 -11.84
CA ASP A 181 -46.09 8.99 -10.59
C ASP A 181 -45.06 9.05 -9.45
N PRO A 182 -44.81 10.25 -8.88
CA PRO A 182 -43.84 10.43 -7.80
C PRO A 182 -44.14 9.63 -6.52
N SER A 183 -45.36 9.10 -6.36
CA SER A 183 -45.73 8.27 -5.20
C SER A 183 -45.28 6.81 -5.31
N VAL A 184 -44.74 6.40 -6.46
CA VAL A 184 -44.30 5.02 -6.70
C VAL A 184 -42.93 4.77 -6.09
N ASP A 185 -42.89 3.93 -5.05
CA ASP A 185 -41.64 3.42 -4.49
C ASP A 185 -41.18 2.13 -5.19
N LEU A 186 -39.90 2.12 -5.59
CA LEU A 186 -39.24 0.99 -6.24
C LEU A 186 -38.30 0.24 -5.28
N HIS A 187 -38.43 -1.08 -5.29
CA HIS A 187 -37.62 -2.02 -4.55
C HIS A 187 -36.86 -2.92 -5.51
N VAL A 188 -35.66 -3.35 -5.10
CA VAL A 188 -34.91 -4.40 -5.77
C VAL A 188 -35.16 -5.69 -5.01
N ASP A 189 -35.73 -6.67 -5.69
CA ASP A 189 -36.13 -7.96 -5.14
C ASP A 189 -35.47 -9.11 -5.90
N HIS A 190 -35.26 -10.24 -5.23
CA HIS A 190 -34.69 -11.42 -5.88
C HIS A 190 -35.73 -12.11 -6.74
N VAL A 191 -35.34 -12.53 -7.94
CA VAL A 191 -36.20 -13.32 -8.83
C VAL A 191 -36.50 -14.67 -8.16
N ILE A 192 -35.44 -15.45 -7.88
CA ILE A 192 -35.45 -16.60 -6.96
C ILE A 192 -35.24 -16.06 -5.54
N PRO A 193 -36.19 -16.24 -4.61
CA PRO A 193 -36.06 -15.73 -3.25
C PRO A 193 -34.76 -16.16 -2.55
N TRP A 194 -34.18 -15.26 -1.76
CA TRP A 194 -32.98 -15.55 -0.96
C TRP A 194 -33.13 -16.81 -0.09
N SER A 195 -34.31 -17.00 0.51
CA SER A 195 -34.64 -18.19 1.33
C SER A 195 -34.61 -19.51 0.55
N LYS A 196 -34.73 -19.45 -0.78
CA LYS A 196 -34.65 -20.61 -1.69
C LYS A 196 -33.25 -20.74 -2.35
N GLY A 197 -32.25 -20.01 -1.85
CA GLY A 197 -30.87 -20.07 -2.35
C GLY A 197 -30.59 -19.11 -3.52
N GLY A 198 -31.49 -18.17 -3.81
CA GLY A 198 -31.25 -17.15 -4.82
C GLY A 198 -30.07 -16.24 -4.47
N LYS A 199 -29.06 -16.20 -5.35
CA LYS A 199 -27.85 -15.37 -5.18
C LYS A 199 -28.17 -13.88 -5.38
N THR A 200 -27.46 -13.00 -4.67
CA THR A 200 -27.57 -11.53 -4.84
C THR A 200 -26.68 -11.08 -6.00
N GLU A 201 -27.14 -11.34 -7.22
CA GLU A 201 -26.43 -11.06 -8.45
C GLU A 201 -27.34 -10.38 -9.46
N ILE A 202 -26.76 -9.69 -10.44
CA ILE A 202 -27.53 -8.88 -11.41
C ILE A 202 -28.61 -9.70 -12.12
N SER A 203 -28.33 -10.94 -12.47
CA SER A 203 -29.24 -11.91 -13.12
C SER A 203 -30.45 -12.28 -12.27
N ASN A 204 -30.26 -12.37 -10.95
CA ASN A 204 -31.29 -12.80 -10.01
C ASN A 204 -31.94 -11.63 -9.26
N LEU A 205 -31.70 -10.39 -9.65
CA LEU A 205 -32.33 -9.20 -9.07
C LEU A 205 -33.21 -8.50 -10.11
N ARG A 206 -34.34 -7.96 -9.66
CA ARG A 206 -35.27 -7.17 -10.50
C ARG A 206 -35.90 -6.02 -9.73
N THR A 207 -36.33 -5.01 -10.46
CA THR A 207 -37.02 -3.84 -9.93
C THR A 207 -38.53 -4.08 -9.87
N LEU A 208 -39.13 -3.97 -8.68
CA LEU A 208 -40.57 -4.06 -8.45
C LEU A 208 -41.07 -2.81 -7.72
N CYS A 209 -42.30 -2.35 -8.03
CA CYS A 209 -42.95 -1.37 -7.18
C CYS A 209 -43.41 -2.00 -5.87
N GLN A 210 -43.66 -1.20 -4.83
CA GLN A 210 -44.11 -1.68 -3.53
C GLN A 210 -45.31 -2.66 -3.62
N LYS A 211 -46.33 -2.35 -4.43
CA LYS A 211 -47.51 -3.21 -4.61
C LYS A 211 -47.15 -4.59 -5.19
N CYS A 212 -46.36 -4.62 -6.26
CA CYS A 212 -45.91 -5.87 -6.87
C CYS A 212 -44.96 -6.66 -5.98
N ASN A 213 -44.08 -5.97 -5.24
CA ASN A 213 -43.16 -6.58 -4.30
C ASN A 213 -43.90 -7.28 -3.15
N LEU A 214 -44.88 -6.59 -2.55
CA LEU A 214 -45.74 -7.16 -1.50
C LEU A 214 -46.58 -8.33 -2.02
N GLY A 215 -47.14 -8.21 -3.22
CA GLY A 215 -47.94 -9.27 -3.85
C GLY A 215 -47.13 -10.52 -4.17
N LYS A 216 -45.86 -10.38 -4.57
CA LYS A 216 -44.97 -11.51 -4.87
C LYS A 216 -44.55 -12.26 -3.61
N SER A 217 -44.18 -11.55 -2.55
CA SER A 217 -43.69 -12.17 -1.30
C SER A 217 -42.60 -13.22 -1.59
N ASN A 218 -42.69 -14.42 -1.01
CA ASN A 218 -41.75 -15.53 -1.22
C ASN A 218 -42.11 -16.47 -2.39
N LEU A 219 -43.04 -16.06 -3.27
CA LEU A 219 -43.37 -16.85 -4.44
C LEU A 219 -42.21 -16.84 -5.42
N ASP A 220 -41.85 -18.02 -5.90
CA ASP A 220 -40.93 -18.17 -7.02
C ASP A 220 -41.80 -18.19 -8.28
N LEU A 221 -41.55 -17.28 -9.21
CA LEU A 221 -42.37 -17.11 -10.42
C LEU A 221 -41.76 -17.84 -11.63
N HIS A 222 -40.83 -18.77 -11.38
CA HIS A 222 -40.27 -19.67 -12.38
C HIS A 222 -40.86 -21.07 -12.24
N GLU A 223 -42.06 -21.26 -12.79
CA GLU A 223 -42.50 -22.52 -13.41
C GLU A 223 -42.87 -22.24 -14.86
#